data_AF-A0A973CQ97-F1
#
_entry.id   AF-A0A973CQ97-F1
#
_cell.length_a   1.000
_cell.length_b   1.000
_cell.length_c   1.000
_cell.angle_alpha   90.00
_cell.angle_beta   90.00
_cell.angle_gamma   90.00
#
_symmetry.space_group_name_H-M   'P 1'
#
loop_
_entity.id
_entity.type
_entity.pdbx_description
1 polymer ?
#
loop_
_entity_poly.entity_id
_entity_poly.type
_entity_poly.pdbx_seq_one_letter_code
_entity_poly.pdbx_strand_id
1 'polypeptide(L)'
;TVIHRQDEKWDAYFAMFPKILGTRQFFELKISMVQTSCGFGVPLYDYKGDRETYGKWATNRGQEKLEEYWLEANTQSLDGKETNIQQNFE
;
A
#
# COMPACT_ATOMS: atom_id res chain seq x y z
N THR A 1 -4.25 19.28 4.39
CA THR A 1 -5.01 20.42 4.92
C THR A 1 -6.23 19.91 5.65
N VAL A 2 -6.61 20.53 6.76
CA VAL A 2 -7.89 20.23 7.44
C VAL A 2 -8.86 21.37 7.09
N ILE A 3 -10.10 21.03 6.76
CA ILE A 3 -11.18 21.97 6.41
C ILE A 3 -12.29 21.81 7.46
N HIS A 4 -12.57 22.88 8.19
CA HIS A 4 -13.61 22.98 9.21
C HIS A 4 -14.87 23.67 8.68
N ARG A 5 -15.94 23.65 9.48
CA ARG A 5 -17.26 24.18 9.11
C ARG A 5 -17.26 25.64 8.68
N GLN A 6 -16.34 26.44 9.21
CA GLN A 6 -16.24 27.86 8.96
C GLN A 6 -15.35 28.21 7.76
N ASP A 7 -14.67 27.22 7.17
CA ASP A 7 -13.77 27.46 6.06
C ASP A 7 -14.56 27.56 4.75
N GLU A 8 -14.13 28.47 3.85
CA GLU A 8 -14.82 28.74 2.58
C GLU A 8 -15.02 27.48 1.71
N LYS A 9 -14.11 26.51 1.82
CA LYS A 9 -14.17 25.24 1.06
C LYS A 9 -15.19 24.24 1.61
N TRP A 10 -15.78 24.49 2.80
CA TRP A 10 -16.65 23.54 3.49
C TRP A 10 -17.83 23.10 2.63
N ASP A 11 -18.61 24.04 2.10
CA ASP A 11 -19.85 23.73 1.38
C ASP A 11 -19.58 22.92 0.11
N ALA A 12 -18.50 23.25 -0.60
CA ALA A 12 -18.08 22.52 -1.79
C ALA A 12 -17.74 21.06 -1.46
N TYR A 13 -17.05 20.81 -0.35
CA TYR A 13 -16.63 19.45 0.03
C TYR A 13 -17.80 18.69 0.65
N PHE A 14 -18.62 19.33 1.47
CA PHE A 14 -19.81 18.74 2.08
C PHE A 14 -20.82 18.26 1.03
N ALA A 15 -20.93 18.95 -0.12
CA ALA A 15 -21.77 18.53 -1.23
C ALA A 15 -21.30 17.23 -1.93
N MET A 16 -20.03 16.84 -1.79
CA MET A 16 -19.48 15.63 -2.43
C MET A 16 -19.80 14.33 -1.67
N PHE A 17 -20.33 14.41 -0.45
CA PHE A 17 -20.58 13.26 0.42
C PHE A 17 -22.04 13.20 0.85
N PRO A 18 -22.52 12.03 1.34
CA PRO A 18 -23.80 11.95 2.01
C PRO A 18 -23.89 12.96 3.17
N LYS A 19 -25.03 13.62 3.29
CA LYS A 19 -25.27 14.64 4.33
C LYS A 19 -25.48 13.97 5.69
N ILE A 20 -24.38 13.81 6.43
CA ILE A 20 -24.40 13.22 7.77
C ILE A 20 -24.45 14.34 8.80
N LEU A 21 -25.52 14.36 9.61
CA LEU A 21 -25.60 15.19 10.80
C LEU A 21 -24.52 14.75 11.78
N GLY A 22 -23.43 15.50 11.81
CA GLY A 22 -22.26 15.17 12.64
C GLY A 22 -20.91 15.33 11.94
N THR A 23 -20.86 15.59 10.63
CA THR A 23 -19.59 15.86 9.93
C THR A 23 -18.83 16.99 10.63
N ARG A 24 -17.58 16.71 11.03
CA ARG A 24 -16.74 17.62 11.85
C ARG A 24 -15.71 18.38 11.02
N GLN A 25 -15.08 17.69 10.08
CA GLN A 25 -13.98 18.20 9.27
C GLN A 25 -13.76 17.34 8.02
N PHE A 26 -13.15 17.94 7.00
CA PHE A 26 -12.62 17.24 5.83
C PHE A 26 -11.09 17.28 5.85
N PHE A 27 -10.46 16.21 5.38
CA PHE A 27 -9.02 16.15 5.20
C PHE A 27 -8.69 16.14 3.71
N GLU A 28 -7.96 17.16 3.28
CA GLU A 28 -7.35 17.20 1.96
C GLU A 28 -5.93 16.63 2.07
N LEU A 29 -5.71 15.48 1.45
CA LEU A 29 -4.44 14.75 1.46
C LEU A 29 -3.82 14.76 0.06
N LYS A 30 -2.55 15.12 -0.02
CA LYS A 30 -1.75 14.90 -1.24
C LYS A 30 -1.10 13.53 -1.13
N ILE A 31 -1.61 12.57 -1.88
CA ILE A 31 -1.05 11.22 -1.95
C ILE A 31 -0.06 11.19 -3.12
N SER A 32 1.19 10.87 -2.86
CA SER A 32 2.25 10.78 -3.88
C SER A 32 2.32 9.41 -4.56
N MET A 33 1.88 8.36 -3.87
CA MET A 33 1.94 6.98 -4.35
C MET A 33 0.85 6.14 -3.71
N VAL A 34 0.22 5.26 -4.49
CA VAL A 34 -0.70 4.21 -4.02
C VAL A 34 -0.18 2.88 -4.56
N GLN A 35 -0.15 1.87 -3.70
CA GLN A 35 0.20 0.51 -4.10
C GLN A 35 -0.97 -0.42 -3.79
N THR A 36 -1.33 -1.22 -4.80
CA THR A 36 -2.32 -2.28 -4.64
C THR A 36 -1.58 -3.58 -4.38
N SER A 37 -1.87 -4.26 -3.28
CA SER A 37 -1.35 -5.60 -3.05
C SER A 37 -2.25 -6.63 -3.74
N CYS A 38 -1.68 -7.72 -4.25
CA CYS A 38 -2.45 -8.88 -4.71
C CYS A 38 -3.09 -9.68 -3.56
N GLY A 39 -2.86 -9.27 -2.30
CA GLY A 39 -3.39 -9.91 -1.11
C GLY A 39 -2.78 -11.27 -0.77
N PHE A 40 -1.70 -11.70 -1.44
CA PHE A 40 -1.11 -13.04 -1.24
C PHE A 40 -0.50 -13.21 0.16
N GLY A 41 0.03 -12.13 0.74
CA GLY A 41 0.61 -12.11 2.10
C GLY A 41 -0.26 -11.39 3.14
N VAL A 42 -1.51 -11.03 2.82
CA VAL A 42 -2.39 -10.33 3.76
C VAL A 42 -3.25 -11.36 4.51
N PRO A 43 -3.19 -11.44 5.85
CA PRO A 43 -4.05 -12.34 6.62
C PRO A 43 -5.53 -12.10 6.33
N LEU A 44 -6.35 -13.13 6.54
CA LEU A 44 -7.81 -12.94 6.57
C LEU A 44 -8.18 -12.06 7.78
N TYR A 45 -9.27 -11.30 7.65
CA TYR A 45 -9.73 -10.35 8.69
C TYR A 45 -9.85 -11.04 10.06
N ASP A 46 -10.41 -12.25 10.09
CA ASP A 46 -10.22 -13.17 11.19
C ASP A 46 -8.95 -13.98 10.96
N TYR A 47 -8.04 -14.01 11.93
CA TYR A 47 -6.86 -14.85 11.85
C TYR A 47 -7.24 -16.33 11.86
N LYS A 48 -7.16 -16.98 10.69
CA LYS A 48 -7.42 -18.41 10.48
C LYS A 48 -6.17 -19.19 10.08
N GLY A 49 -5.00 -18.54 10.16
CA GLY A 49 -3.72 -19.02 9.63
C GLY A 49 -3.24 -18.19 8.43
N ASP A 50 -2.03 -18.51 7.97
CA ASP A 50 -1.38 -17.84 6.84
C ASP A 50 -1.94 -18.31 5.50
N ARG A 51 -1.91 -17.42 4.50
CA ARG A 51 -2.25 -17.80 3.12
C ARG A 51 -1.09 -18.55 2.48
N GLU A 52 -1.34 -19.80 2.08
CA GLU A 52 -0.33 -20.60 1.37
C GLU A 52 0.02 -20.08 -0.03
N THR A 53 -0.77 -19.14 -0.57
CA THR A 53 -0.63 -18.64 -1.95
C THR A 53 0.76 -18.06 -2.21
N TYR A 54 1.29 -17.27 -1.28
CA TYR A 54 2.63 -16.70 -1.44
C TYR A 54 3.71 -17.77 -1.43
N GLY A 55 3.66 -18.70 -0.46
CA GLY A 55 4.61 -19.80 -0.37
C GLY A 55 4.60 -20.68 -1.62
N LYS A 56 3.42 -21.07 -2.10
CA LYS A 56 3.26 -21.84 -3.35
C LYS A 56 3.78 -21.09 -4.57
N TRP A 57 3.51 -19.79 -4.67
CA TRP A 57 4.02 -18.95 -5.75
C TRP A 57 5.54 -18.90 -5.75
N ALA A 58 6.16 -18.69 -4.59
CA ALA A 58 7.62 -18.64 -4.44
C ALA A 58 8.25 -19.98 -4.79
N THR A 59 7.73 -21.08 -4.22
CA THR A 59 8.20 -22.45 -4.52
C THR A 59 8.10 -22.79 -6.00
N ASN A 60 6.99 -22.43 -6.66
CA ASN A 60 6.80 -22.68 -8.09
C ASN A 60 7.73 -21.85 -8.98
N ARG A 61 8.15 -20.67 -8.52
CA ARG A 61 9.08 -19.80 -9.25
C ARG A 61 10.51 -20.33 -9.16
N GLY A 62 10.88 -20.89 -8.00
CA GLY A 62 12.21 -21.42 -7.73
C GLY A 62 13.21 -20.32 -7.32
N GLN A 63 14.27 -20.72 -6.62
CA GLN A 63 15.24 -19.81 -6.01
C GLN A 63 15.90 -18.88 -7.04
N GLU A 64 16.46 -19.43 -8.10
CA GLU A 64 17.18 -18.68 -9.15
C GLU A 64 16.31 -17.55 -9.74
N LYS A 65 15.06 -17.86 -10.12
CA LYS A 65 14.14 -16.85 -10.69
C LYS A 65 13.63 -15.83 -9.68
N LEU A 66 13.69 -16.14 -8.37
CA LEU A 66 13.37 -15.18 -7.32
C LEU A 66 14.53 -14.22 -7.11
N GLU A 67 15.76 -14.72 -7.11
CA GLU A 67 16.98 -13.90 -7.03
C GLU A 67 17.10 -12.96 -8.23
N GLU A 68 16.89 -13.47 -9.45
CA GLU A 68 16.80 -12.65 -10.67
C GLU A 68 15.75 -11.53 -10.52
N TYR A 69 14.54 -11.89 -10.05
CA TYR A 69 13.48 -10.92 -9.84
C TYR A 69 13.84 -9.86 -8.79
N TRP A 70 14.52 -10.24 -7.71
CA TRP A 70 14.96 -9.30 -6.69
C TRP A 70 16.00 -8.31 -7.22
N LEU A 71 16.92 -8.77 -8.06
CA LEU A 71 17.90 -7.91 -8.72
C LEU A 71 17.22 -6.97 -9.74
N GLU A 72 16.20 -7.43 -10.44
CA GLU A 72 15.46 -6.63 -11.43
C GLU A 72 14.55 -5.58 -10.77
N ALA A 73 13.79 -5.97 -9.75
CA ALA A 73 12.65 -5.19 -9.25
C ALA A 73 12.84 -4.60 -7.84
N ASN A 74 13.79 -5.12 -7.05
CA ASN A 74 13.91 -4.79 -5.63
C ASN A 74 15.26 -4.17 -5.26
N THR A 75 16.05 -3.70 -6.22
CA THR A 75 17.33 -2.99 -5.97
C THR A 75 17.15 -1.56 -5.48
N GLN A 76 16.02 -0.93 -5.79
CA GLN A 76 15.65 0.37 -5.27
C GLN A 76 14.36 0.32 -4.46
N SER A 77 14.34 1.07 -3.36
CA SER A 77 13.14 1.30 -2.57
C SER A 77 12.19 2.26 -3.29
N LEU A 78 10.96 2.36 -2.78
CA LEU A 78 9.93 3.24 -3.33
C LEU A 78 10.26 4.73 -3.18
N ASP A 79 11.17 5.08 -2.28
CA ASP A 79 11.73 6.42 -2.11
C ASP A 79 13.10 6.59 -2.80
N GLY A 80 13.48 5.66 -3.69
CA GLY A 80 14.64 5.77 -4.58
C GLY A 80 16.00 5.51 -3.92
N LYS A 81 16.02 4.77 -2.80
CA LYS A 81 17.26 4.40 -2.11
C LYS A 81 17.68 2.99 -2.49
N GLU A 82 18.98 2.77 -2.56
CA GLU A 82 19.54 1.44 -2.76
C GLU A 82 19.13 0.50 -1.61
N THR A 83 18.62 -0.68 -1.95
CA THR A 83 18.24 -1.70 -0.96
C THR A 83 19.39 -2.62 -0.57
N ASN A 84 20.46 -2.64 -1.39
CA ASN A 84 21.59 -3.56 -1.27
C ASN A 84 21.19 -5.05 -1.24
N ILE A 85 20.04 -5.40 -1.83
CA ILE A 85 19.50 -6.77 -1.80
C ILE A 85 20.47 -7.83 -2.35
N GLN A 86 21.42 -7.42 -3.19
CA GLN A 86 22.46 -8.27 -3.77
C GLN A 86 23.37 -8.92 -2.71
N GLN A 87 23.58 -8.24 -1.58
CA GLN A 87 24.41 -8.73 -0.46
C GLN A 87 23.76 -9.94 0.25
N ASN A 88 22.49 -10.23 -0.01
CA ASN A 88 21.80 -11.38 0.57
C ASN A 88 22.13 -12.70 -0.15
N PHE A 89 22.87 -12.66 -1.27
CA PHE A 89 23.22 -13.82 -2.10
C PHE A 89 24.70 -14.23 -1.99
N GLU A 90 25.47 -13.51 -1.17
CA GLU A 90 26.88 -13.79 -0.85
C GLU A 90 27.00 -14.77 0.33
#